data_AF-A0A9D5JNW8-F1
#
_entry.id   AF-A0A9D5JNW8-F1
#
_cell.length_a   1.000
_cell.length_b   1.000
_cell.length_c   1.000
_cell.angle_alpha   90.00
_cell.angle_beta   90.00
_cell.angle_gamma   90.00
#
_symmetry.space_group_name_H-M   'P 1'
#
loop_
_entity.id
_entity.type
_entity.pdbx_description
1 polymer ?
#
loop_
_entity_poly.entity_id
_entity_poly.type
_entity_poly.pdbx_seq_one_letter_code
_entity_poly.pdbx_strand_id
1 'polypeptide(L)'
;MVKTKIIATLGPASSKRIVLRKMFIKGMDIARLNFSHGGHASHIKNINLIRQLNKNLRRHIRVMQDLEGYRIRVGRLKSSLELKKNSYVYLIQENTEGRGRNVPFDYYGSLRPVKKGSLI
;
A
#
# COMPACT_ATOMS: atom_id res chain seq x y z
N MET A 1 3.39 8.57 32.05
CA MET A 1 2.53 8.88 30.87
C MET A 1 3.30 8.52 29.60
N VAL A 2 2.73 7.72 28.68
CA VAL A 2 3.43 7.32 27.45
C VAL A 2 3.52 8.53 26.50
N LYS A 3 4.74 8.94 26.14
CA LYS A 3 4.99 10.09 25.27
C LYS A 3 4.90 9.73 23.78
N THR A 4 5.42 8.56 23.40
CA THR A 4 5.43 8.07 22.01
C THR A 4 4.05 7.58 21.59
N LYS A 5 3.65 7.92 20.36
CA LYS A 5 2.35 7.53 19.79
C LYS A 5 2.47 6.31 18.87
N ILE A 6 1.42 5.50 18.84
CA ILE A 6 1.36 4.28 18.02
C ILE A 6 0.51 4.53 16.77
N ILE A 7 1.14 4.40 15.60
CA ILE A 7 0.48 4.40 14.30
C ILE A 7 0.33 2.94 13.84
N ALA A 8 -0.89 2.54 13.44
CA ALA A 8 -1.10 1.23 12.83
C ALA A 8 -1.80 1.35 11.48
N THR A 9 -1.26 0.65 10.48
CA THR A 9 -1.86 0.59 9.13
C THR A 9 -3.06 -0.36 9.15
N LEU A 10 -4.20 0.12 8.66
CA LEU A 10 -5.38 -0.72 8.49
C LEU A 10 -5.34 -1.49 7.17
N GLY A 11 -5.74 -2.75 7.22
CA GLY A 11 -5.79 -3.66 6.08
C GLY A 11 -6.77 -4.80 6.33
N PRO A 12 -6.87 -5.78 5.42
CA PRO A 12 -7.87 -6.85 5.50
C PRO A 12 -7.94 -7.57 6.85
N ALA A 13 -6.79 -7.77 7.51
CA ALA A 13 -6.69 -8.40 8.82
C ALA A 13 -7.27 -7.55 9.97
N SER A 14 -7.27 -6.21 9.85
CA SER A 14 -7.60 -5.26 10.92
C SER A 14 -8.89 -4.45 10.68
N SER A 15 -9.50 -4.54 9.49
CA SER A 15 -10.72 -3.80 9.13
C SER A 15 -12.01 -4.29 9.82
N LYS A 16 -11.98 -5.41 10.55
CA LYS A 16 -13.15 -5.92 11.29
C LYS A 16 -13.31 -5.15 12.61
N ARG A 17 -14.55 -4.78 12.96
CA ARG A 17 -14.88 -4.04 14.20
C ARG A 17 -14.24 -4.62 15.46
N ILE A 18 -14.29 -5.94 15.62
CA ILE A 18 -13.75 -6.64 16.80
C ILE A 18 -12.23 -6.44 16.89
N VAL A 19 -11.52 -6.58 15.78
CA VAL A 19 -10.05 -6.44 15.73
C VAL A 19 -9.67 -4.98 15.97
N LEU A 20 -10.33 -4.04 15.28
CA LEU A 20 -10.04 -2.62 15.44
C LEU A 20 -10.30 -2.15 16.88
N ARG A 21 -11.37 -2.62 17.52
CA ARG A 21 -11.63 -2.37 18.94
C ARG A 21 -10.50 -2.89 19.83
N LYS A 22 -9.98 -4.10 19.58
CA LYS A 22 -8.84 -4.65 20.32
C LYS A 22 -7.60 -3.76 20.15
N MET A 23 -7.32 -3.28 18.94
CA MET A 23 -6.18 -2.38 18.68
C MET A 23 -6.31 -1.06 19.44
N PHE A 24 -7.51 -0.47 19.51
CA PHE A 24 -7.77 0.76 20.29
C PHE A 24 -7.47 0.55 21.77
N ILE A 25 -7.97 -0.56 22.35
CA ILE A 25 -7.78 -0.88 23.77
C ILE A 25 -6.29 -1.16 24.07
N LYS A 26 -5.58 -1.78 23.12
CA LYS A 26 -4.15 -2.11 23.26
C LYS A 26 -3.22 -0.92 23.01
N GLY A 27 -3.74 0.28 22.76
CA GLY A 27 -2.94 1.51 22.80
C GLY A 27 -2.66 2.15 21.45
N MET A 28 -3.31 1.75 20.36
CA MET A 28 -3.24 2.52 19.10
C MET A 28 -3.66 3.97 19.34
N ASP A 29 -3.00 4.92 18.66
CA ASP A 29 -3.32 6.37 18.69
C ASP A 29 -3.76 6.90 17.33
N ILE A 30 -3.22 6.33 16.24
CA ILE A 30 -3.46 6.79 14.86
C ILE A 30 -3.70 5.57 13.96
N ALA A 31 -4.79 5.60 13.21
CA ALA A 31 -5.07 4.64 12.14
C ALA A 31 -4.56 5.19 10.80
N ARG A 32 -3.57 4.53 10.20
CA ARG A 32 -3.05 4.85 8.86
C ARG A 32 -3.88 4.12 7.81
N LEU A 33 -4.40 4.87 6.85
CA LEU A 33 -5.06 4.36 5.65
C LEU A 33 -4.09 4.54 4.48
N ASN A 34 -3.52 3.43 4.00
CA ASN A 34 -2.62 3.46 2.85
C ASN A 34 -3.42 3.45 1.55
N PHE A 35 -3.37 4.54 0.79
CA PHE A 35 -4.13 4.71 -0.45
C PHE A 35 -3.50 4.02 -1.66
N SER A 36 -2.34 3.40 -1.47
CA SER A 36 -1.74 2.50 -2.45
C SER A 36 -2.63 1.28 -2.78
N HIS A 37 -3.61 0.99 -1.92
CA HIS A 37 -4.48 -0.18 -1.98
C HIS A 37 -5.88 0.16 -1.45
N GLY A 38 -6.89 -0.51 -1.99
CA GLY A 38 -8.28 -0.29 -1.60
C GLY A 38 -8.92 0.88 -2.33
N GLY A 39 -10.25 0.90 -2.34
CA GLY A 39 -11.04 1.98 -2.93
C GLY A 39 -11.64 2.90 -1.88
N HIS A 40 -12.14 4.06 -2.31
CA HIS A 40 -12.79 5.05 -1.43
C HIS A 40 -13.86 4.44 -0.52
N ALA A 41 -14.71 3.54 -1.04
CA ALA A 41 -15.73 2.86 -0.24
C ALA A 41 -15.16 2.09 0.96
N SER A 42 -14.04 1.40 0.76
CA SER A 42 -13.36 0.65 1.83
C SER A 42 -12.75 1.58 2.89
N HIS A 43 -12.14 2.68 2.46
CA HIS A 43 -11.58 3.68 3.37
C HIS A 43 -12.68 4.40 4.17
N ILE A 44 -13.80 4.78 3.54
CA ILE A 44 -14.95 5.40 4.21
C ILE A 44 -15.52 4.45 5.27
N LYS A 45 -15.67 3.16 4.96
CA LYS A 45 -16.12 2.16 5.94
C LYS A 45 -15.20 2.12 7.17
N ASN A 46 -13.89 2.14 6.96
CA ASN A 46 -12.91 2.17 8.05
C ASN A 46 -12.99 3.47 8.87
N ILE A 47 -13.11 4.63 8.21
CA ILE A 47 -13.25 5.93 8.88
C ILE A 47 -14.50 5.97 9.75
N ASN A 48 -15.64 5.51 9.23
CA ASN A 48 -16.89 5.46 9.98
C ASN A 48 -16.78 4.56 11.21
N LEU A 49 -16.13 3.40 11.06
CA LEU A 49 -15.88 2.48 12.15
C LEU A 49 -14.98 3.10 13.24
N ILE A 50 -13.91 3.81 12.84
CA ILE A 50 -13.02 4.54 13.76
C ILE A 50 -13.82 5.59 14.54
N ARG A 51 -14.65 6.39 13.85
CA ARG A 51 -15.50 7.41 14.48
C ARG A 51 -16.49 6.81 15.47
N GLN A 52 -17.12 5.69 15.13
CA GLN A 52 -18.01 4.96 16.05
C GLN A 52 -17.26 4.45 17.28
N LEU A 53 -16.08 3.86 17.11
CA LEU A 53 -15.28 3.36 18.22
C LEU A 53 -14.76 4.49 19.13
N ASN A 54 -14.39 5.64 18.56
CA ASN A 54 -14.03 6.83 19.35
C ASN A 54 -15.17 7.25 20.27
N LYS A 55 -16.42 7.31 19.76
CA LYS A 55 -17.61 7.60 20.57
C LYS A 55 -17.82 6.55 21.68
N ASN A 56 -17.80 5.26 21.30
CA ASN A 56 -18.12 4.17 22.22
C ASN A 56 -17.07 3.96 23.32
N LEU A 57 -15.81 4.26 23.04
CA LEU A 57 -14.69 4.04 23.96
C LEU A 57 -14.17 5.31 24.61
N ARG A 58 -14.77 6.48 24.30
CA ARG A 58 -14.28 7.80 24.72
C ARG A 58 -12.79 7.99 24.44
N ARG A 59 -12.37 7.60 23.23
CA ARG A 59 -10.99 7.76 22.72
C ARG A 59 -10.96 8.74 21.56
N HIS A 60 -9.78 9.29 21.28
CA HIS A 60 -9.53 10.23 20.19
C HIS A 60 -8.50 9.67 19.20
N ILE A 61 -8.80 8.50 18.62
CA ILE A 61 -7.95 7.93 17.57
C ILE A 61 -8.05 8.80 16.32
N ARG A 62 -6.90 9.22 15.81
CA ARG A 62 -6.79 10.05 14.59
C ARG A 62 -6.72 9.16 13.36
N VAL A 63 -7.15 9.72 12.22
CA VAL A 63 -7.00 9.07 10.92
C VAL A 63 -5.85 9.76 10.19
N MET A 64 -4.91 8.98 9.67
CA MET A 64 -3.85 9.45 8.79
C MET A 64 -4.10 8.87 7.40
N GLN A 65 -4.27 9.75 6.42
CA GLN A 65 -4.29 9.39 5.01
C GLN A 65 -2.86 9.40 4.50
N ASP A 66 -2.44 8.27 3.94
CA ASP A 66 -1.12 8.08 3.37
C ASP A 66 -1.24 7.93 1.85
N LEU A 67 -0.71 8.93 1.14
CA LEU A 67 -0.83 9.05 -0.32
C LEU A 67 0.15 8.11 -1.01
N GLU A 68 -0.25 7.61 -2.19
CA GLU A 68 0.58 6.72 -2.99
C GLU A 68 1.88 7.37 -3.50
N GLY A 69 1.83 8.66 -3.80
CA GLY A 69 2.95 9.42 -4.38
C GLY A 69 3.27 9.00 -5.82
N TYR A 70 4.36 9.55 -6.36
CA TYR A 70 4.92 9.15 -7.66
C TYR A 70 5.83 7.94 -7.45
N ARG A 71 5.34 6.76 -7.81
CA ARG A 71 6.09 5.51 -7.74
C ARG A 71 6.01 4.79 -9.07
N ILE A 72 7.03 4.00 -9.36
CA ILE A 72 7.06 3.10 -10.51
C ILE A 72 6.85 1.68 -9.98
N ARG A 73 5.90 0.95 -10.54
CA ARG A 73 5.59 -0.45 -10.23
C ARG A 73 5.63 -1.30 -11.50
N VAL A 74 6.02 -2.55 -11.30
CA VAL A 74 5.83 -3.60 -12.29
C VAL A 74 4.32 -3.82 -12.49
N GLY A 75 3.92 -3.98 -13.76
CA GLY A 75 2.57 -4.30 -14.16
C GLY A 75 2.18 -5.75 -13.85
N ARG A 76 1.06 -6.21 -14.41
CA ARG A 76 0.58 -7.58 -14.16
C ARG A 76 1.45 -8.60 -14.90
N LEU A 77 1.79 -9.68 -14.21
CA LEU A 77 2.45 -10.85 -14.78
C LEU A 77 1.47 -12.01 -14.83
N LYS A 78 1.49 -12.80 -15.91
CA LYS A 78 0.61 -13.96 -16.07
C LYS A 78 0.86 -15.03 -14.99
N SER A 79 2.10 -15.15 -14.54
CA SER A 79 2.54 -16.01 -13.44
C SER A 79 3.69 -15.33 -12.70
N SER A 80 4.08 -15.84 -11.53
CA SER A 80 5.33 -15.41 -10.91
C SER A 80 6.50 -15.64 -11.87
N LEU A 81 7.44 -14.68 -11.89
CA LEU A 81 8.65 -14.75 -12.68
C LEU A 81 9.84 -14.89 -11.73
N GLU A 82 10.53 -16.03 -11.80
CA GLU A 82 11.76 -16.27 -11.05
C GLU A 82 12.96 -15.70 -11.81
N LEU A 83 13.78 -14.87 -11.15
CA LEU A 83 14.99 -14.30 -11.73
C LEU A 83 16.22 -15.06 -11.25
N LYS A 84 16.91 -15.69 -12.19
CA LYS A 84 18.19 -16.36 -11.92
C LYS A 84 19.34 -15.38 -12.08
N LYS A 85 20.43 -15.58 -11.32
CA LYS A 85 21.65 -14.78 -11.49
C LYS A 85 22.11 -14.85 -12.95
N ASN A 86 22.57 -13.71 -13.49
CA ASN A 86 23.00 -13.55 -14.88
C ASN A 86 21.89 -13.79 -15.95
N SER A 87 20.61 -13.86 -15.55
CA SER A 87 19.51 -13.87 -16.51
C SER A 87 19.15 -12.46 -16.96
N TYR A 88 18.49 -12.38 -18.12
CA TYR A 88 18.04 -11.12 -18.70
C TYR A 88 16.52 -11.02 -18.61
N VAL A 89 16.04 -9.81 -18.32
CA VAL A 89 14.64 -9.43 -18.41
C VAL A 89 14.52 -8.11 -19.17
N TYR A 90 13.36 -7.91 -19.78
CA TYR A 90 13.04 -6.71 -20.54
C TYR A 90 11.94 -5.95 -19.81
N LEU A 91 12.26 -4.74 -19.33
CA LEU A 91 11.25 -3.81 -18.83
C LEU A 91 10.62 -3.09 -20.02
N ILE A 92 9.30 -3.20 -20.16
CA ILE A 92 8.58 -2.68 -21.33
C ILE A 92 7.51 -1.66 -20.93
N GLN A 93 7.36 -0.59 -21.73
CA GLN A 93 6.32 0.44 -21.56
C GLN A 93 5.06 0.07 -22.35
N GLU A 94 4.62 -1.18 -22.25
CA GLU A 94 3.43 -1.69 -22.93
C GLU A 94 2.33 -1.99 -21.91
N ASN A 95 1.08 -1.68 -22.28
CA ASN A 95 -0.08 -2.01 -21.46
C ASN A 95 -0.56 -3.46 -21.74
N THR A 96 0.34 -4.42 -21.55
CA THR A 96 0.10 -5.85 -21.78
C THR A 96 0.45 -6.64 -20.52
N GLU A 97 -0.12 -7.84 -20.37
CA GLU A 97 0.32 -8.74 -19.30
C GLU A 97 1.72 -9.28 -19.62
N GLY A 98 2.63 -9.22 -18.64
CA GLY A 98 3.98 -9.74 -18.77
C GLY A 98 4.00 -11.25 -19.05
N ARG A 99 4.82 -11.63 -20.03
CA ARG A 99 4.99 -13.01 -20.50
C ARG A 99 6.47 -13.32 -20.69
N GLY A 100 6.89 -14.49 -20.23
CA GLY A 100 8.30 -14.90 -20.33
C GLY A 100 9.22 -13.92 -19.63
N ARG A 101 10.08 -13.23 -20.39
CA ARG A 101 11.06 -12.25 -19.87
C ARG A 101 10.60 -10.80 -19.96
N ASN A 102 9.41 -10.55 -20.50
CA ASN A 102 8.86 -9.22 -20.67
C ASN A 102 8.07 -8.81 -19.42
N VAL A 103 8.51 -7.73 -18.79
CA VAL A 103 7.98 -7.21 -17.54
C VAL A 103 7.47 -5.79 -17.79
N PRO A 104 6.14 -5.60 -17.90
CA PRO A 104 5.57 -4.26 -18.06
C PRO A 104 5.79 -3.44 -16.79
N PHE A 105 5.82 -2.11 -16.89
CA PHE A 105 5.85 -1.21 -15.75
C PHE A 105 5.02 0.06 -16.02
N ASP A 106 4.53 0.70 -14.96
CA ASP A 106 3.52 1.77 -15.02
C ASP A 106 4.09 3.19 -15.25
N TYR A 107 5.31 3.30 -15.76
CA TYR A 107 5.91 4.59 -16.12
C TYR A 107 6.01 4.73 -17.64
N TYR A 108 5.30 5.73 -18.18
CA TYR A 108 5.23 6.05 -19.61
C TYR A 108 6.09 7.25 -20.00
N GLY A 109 6.93 7.75 -19.08
CA GLY A 109 7.84 8.87 -19.37
C GLY A 109 9.08 8.45 -20.15
N SER A 110 9.95 9.41 -20.45
CA SER A 110 11.15 9.16 -21.25
C SER A 110 12.15 8.28 -20.50
N LEU A 111 12.64 7.23 -21.17
CA LEU A 111 13.74 6.39 -20.67
C LEU A 111 15.13 6.89 -21.06
N ARG A 112 15.24 8.01 -21.78
CA ARG A 112 16.54 8.63 -22.14
C ARG A 112 17.49 8.86 -20.95
N PRO A 113 17.02 9.19 -19.74
CA PRO A 113 17.90 9.34 -18.58
C PRO A 113 18.57 8.03 -18.13
N VAL A 114 17.98 6.88 -18.46
CA VAL A 114 18.52 5.56 -18.11
C VAL A 114 19.61 5.19 -19.11
N LYS A 115 20.86 5.17 -18.65
CA LYS A 115 22.03 4.88 -19.48
C LYS A 115 22.42 3.41 -19.35
N LYS A 116 23.16 2.89 -20.34
CA LYS A 116 23.77 1.56 -20.25
C LYS A 116 24.64 1.47 -19.00
N GLY A 117 24.46 0.41 -18.21
CA GLY A 117 25.16 0.21 -16.93
C GLY A 117 24.47 0.83 -15.72
N SER A 118 23.36 1.55 -15.89
CA SER A 118 22.51 1.98 -14.77
C SER A 118 21.94 0.78 -14.02
N LEU A 119 21.89 0.90 -12.70
CA LEU A 119 21.18 -0.04 -11.83
C LEU A 119 19.71 0.37 -11.78
N ILE A 120 18.83 -0.63 -11.89
CA ILE A 120 17.38 -0.52 -11.75
C ILE A 120 16.96 -1.41 -10.59
#